data_AF-A0A358IFB4-F1
#
_entry.id   AF-A0A358IFB4-F1
#
_cell.length_a   1.000
_cell.length_b   1.000
_cell.length_c   1.000
_cell.angle_alpha   90.00
_cell.angle_beta   90.00
_cell.angle_gamma   90.00
#
_symmetry.space_group_name_H-M   'P 1'
#
loop_
_entity.id
_entity.type
_entity.pdbx_description
1 polymer ?
#
loop_
_entity_poly.entity_id
_entity_poly.type
_entity_poly.pdbx_seq_one_letter_code
_entity_poly.pdbx_strand_id
1 'polypeptide(L)'
;YMHTTNYSDTVLGWRFGGGFRFRVGQRTLIDVGVHKADNQVATYLTEGDVVDERDGSIALYPNTSDADLMSFRLGVSFAFR
;
A
#
# COMPACT_ATOMS: atom_id res chain seq x y z
N TYR A 1 13.03 4.10 32.53
CA TYR A 1 11.67 4.21 31.95
C TYR A 1 11.80 5.04 30.68
N MET A 2 11.81 4.43 29.50
CA MET A 2 12.01 5.14 28.22
C MET A 2 10.66 5.27 27.51
N HIS A 3 10.26 6.51 27.25
CA HIS A 3 8.98 6.90 26.67
C HIS A 3 9.19 7.13 25.17
N THR A 4 9.00 6.09 24.35
CA THR A 4 9.00 6.26 22.89
C THR A 4 7.68 6.89 22.48
N THR A 5 7.70 8.20 22.23
CA THR A 5 6.53 8.90 21.67
C THR A 5 6.58 8.71 20.15
N ASN A 6 6.04 7.59 19.66
CA ASN A 6 5.78 7.44 18.23
C ASN A 6 4.65 8.44 17.88
N TYR A 7 5.02 9.57 17.29
CA TYR A 7 4.07 10.48 16.69
C TYR A 7 3.70 9.92 15.31
N SER A 8 2.50 9.34 15.25
CA SER A 8 1.68 9.16 14.04
C SER A 8 2.09 8.04 13.07
N ASP A 9 1.67 6.81 13.38
CA ASP A 9 1.58 5.68 12.42
C ASP A 9 0.37 5.81 11.45
N THR A 10 -0.04 7.03 11.09
CA THR A 10 -1.14 7.25 10.14
C THR A 10 -0.59 7.64 8.78
N VAL A 11 -0.64 6.72 7.83
CA VAL A 11 -0.33 6.98 6.42
C VAL A 11 -1.63 7.20 5.66
N LEU A 12 -1.74 8.33 4.96
CA LEU A 12 -2.85 8.61 4.06
C LEU A 12 -2.48 8.14 2.65
N GLY A 13 -3.23 7.17 2.14
CA GLY A 13 -3.14 6.73 0.75
C GLY A 13 -4.41 7.08 -0.04
N TRP A 14 -4.27 7.21 -1.35
CA TRP A 14 -5.41 7.30 -2.26
C TRP A 14 -5.38 6.17 -3.28
N ARG A 15 -6.56 5.79 -3.75
CA ARG A 15 -6.72 4.80 -4.81
C ARG A 15 -7.71 5.31 -5.82
N PHE A 16 -7.30 5.37 -7.08
CA PHE A 16 -8.21 5.62 -8.19
C PHE A 16 -8.16 4.46 -9.18
N GLY A 17 -9.25 4.23 -9.90
CA GLY A 17 -9.27 3.24 -10.95
C GLY A 17 -10.63 3.12 -11.59
N GLY A 18 -10.67 2.41 -12.70
CA GLY A 18 -11.86 2.20 -13.49
C GLY A 18 -11.75 0.93 -14.33
N GLY A 19 -12.87 0.49 -14.85
CA GLY A 19 -12.91 -0.71 -15.68
C GLY A 19 -14.22 -0.84 -16.43
N PHE A 20 -14.21 -1.73 -17.41
CA PHE A 20 -15.37 -2.09 -18.20
C PHE A 20 -15.69 -3.56 -17.99
N ARG A 21 -17.00 -3.84 -17.98
CA ARG A 21 -17.53 -5.19 -18.00
C ARG A 21 -18.40 -5.35 -19.23
N PHE A 22 -18.09 -6.35 -20.03
CA PHE A 22 -18.82 -6.69 -21.24
C PHE A 22 -19.51 -8.02 -21.06
N ARG A 23 -20.77 -8.10 -21.49
CA ARG A 23 -21.45 -9.38 -21.63
C ARG A 23 -21.17 -9.94 -23.02
N VAL A 24 -20.68 -11.17 -23.06
CA VAL A 24 -20.46 -11.92 -24.30
C VAL A 24 -21.41 -13.12 -24.30
N GLY A 25 -22.39 -13.11 -25.20
CA GLY A 25 -23.46 -14.10 -25.21
C GLY A 25 -24.39 -13.99 -23.99
N GLN A 26 -25.00 -15.09 -23.58
CA GLN A 26 -25.99 -15.07 -22.49
C GLN A 26 -25.40 -15.29 -21.09
N ARG A 27 -24.22 -15.92 -21.01
CA ARG A 27 -23.69 -16.46 -19.74
C ARG A 27 -22.27 -16.05 -19.44
N THR A 28 -21.57 -15.40 -20.35
CA THR A 28 -20.17 -15.02 -20.16
C THR A 28 -20.05 -13.52 -19.95
N LEU A 29 -19.26 -13.13 -18.96
CA LEU A 29 -18.87 -11.75 -18.70
C LEU A 29 -17.36 -11.64 -18.81
N ILE A 30 -16.89 -10.59 -19.47
CA ILE A 30 -15.48 -10.24 -19.59
C ILE A 30 -15.26 -8.94 -18.82
N ASP A 31 -14.19 -8.90 -18.04
CA ASP A 31 -13.82 -7.79 -17.17
C ASP A 31 -12.41 -7.30 -17.50
N VAL A 32 -12.29 -6.00 -17.71
CA VAL A 32 -11.02 -5.28 -17.89
C VAL A 32 -10.99 -4.09 -16.95
N GLY A 33 -9.91 -3.91 -16.21
CA GLY A 33 -9.79 -2.78 -15.30
C GLY A 33 -8.36 -2.39 -14.96
N VAL A 34 -8.20 -1.17 -14.51
CA VAL A 34 -6.93 -0.59 -14.05
C VAL A 34 -7.15 0.16 -12.74
N HIS A 35 -6.23 0.00 -11.79
CA HIS A 35 -6.22 0.78 -10.56
C HIS A 35 -4.80 1.22 -10.23
N LYS A 36 -4.66 2.49 -9.85
CA LYS A 36 -3.48 3.04 -9.20
C LYS A 36 -3.80 3.23 -7.71
N ALA A 37 -2.95 2.67 -6.88
CA ALA A 37 -2.85 3.04 -5.47
C ALA A 37 -1.54 3.81 -5.30
N ASP A 38 -1.63 4.89 -4.56
CA ASP A 38 -0.51 5.72 -4.16
C ASP A 38 -0.65 5.89 -2.66
N ASN A 39 0.35 5.42 -1.95
CA ASN A 39 0.44 5.57 -0.52
C ASN A 39 1.56 6.58 -0.30
N GLN A 40 1.22 7.72 0.32
CA GLN A 40 2.24 8.70 0.68
C GLN A 40 3.36 8.01 1.46
N VAL A 41 4.59 8.45 1.16
CA VAL A 41 5.86 8.15 1.82
C VAL A 41 5.68 7.47 3.18
N ALA A 42 6.01 6.17 3.25
CA ALA A 42 5.99 5.43 4.51
C ALA A 42 7.34 5.60 5.21
N THR A 43 7.31 6.04 6.47
CA THR A 43 8.49 6.12 7.33
C THR A 43 8.43 5.02 8.38
N TYR A 44 9.48 4.19 8.49
CA TYR A 44 9.54 3.08 9.43
C TYR A 44 10.95 2.87 9.99
N LEU A 45 11.04 2.23 11.16
CA LEU A 45 12.30 1.83 11.79
C LEU A 45 12.49 0.31 11.65
N THR A 46 13.72 -0.09 11.34
CA THR A 46 14.18 -1.47 11.28
C THR A 46 15.26 -1.73 12.34
N GLU A 47 15.63 -3.00 12.54
CA GLU A 47 16.68 -3.36 13.48
C GLU A 47 18.00 -2.68 13.10
N GLY A 48 18.57 -1.88 14.03
CA GLY A 48 19.75 -1.06 13.79
C GLY A 48 19.46 0.43 13.55
N ASP A 49 18.21 0.83 13.31
CA ASP A 49 17.83 2.23 13.13
C ASP A 49 17.65 2.99 14.45
N VAL A 50 17.74 2.29 15.58
CA VAL A 50 17.72 2.86 16.93
C VAL A 50 19.09 2.60 17.55
N VAL A 51 19.87 3.65 17.74
CA VAL A 51 21.24 3.56 18.27
C VAL A 51 21.29 4.27 19.61
N ASP A 52 21.67 3.53 20.65
CA ASP A 52 22.03 4.11 21.94
C ASP A 52 23.42 4.73 21.85
N GLU A 53 23.48 6.04 21.95
CA GLU A 53 24.73 6.79 21.93
C GLU A 53 25.46 6.67 23.27
N ARG A 54 26.79 6.83 23.24
CA ARG A 54 27.64 6.66 24.44
C ARG A 54 27.38 7.70 25.53
N ASP A 55 26.71 8.80 25.19
CA ASP A 55 26.29 9.86 26.11
C ASP A 55 24.91 9.59 26.74
N GLY A 56 24.27 8.47 26.40
CA GLY A 56 22.95 8.07 26.90
C GLY A 56 21.79 8.66 26.11
N SER A 57 22.05 9.36 25.01
CA SER A 57 21.01 9.75 24.04
C SER A 57 20.65 8.61 23.09
N ILE A 58 19.52 8.73 22.39
CA ILE A 58 19.05 7.74 21.41
C ILE A 58 18.98 8.42 20.05
N ALA A 59 19.71 7.90 19.07
CA ALA A 59 19.64 8.33 17.67
C ALA A 59 18.67 7.45 16.88
N LEU A 60 17.84 8.07 16.03
CA LEU A 60 16.89 7.39 15.15
C LEU A 60 17.29 7.62 13.69
N TYR A 61 17.39 6.54 12.92
CA TYR A 61 17.71 6.53 11.48
C TYR A 61 16.53 5.96 10.68
N PRO A 62 15.41 6.70 10.56
CA PRO A 62 14.21 6.18 9.92
C PRO A 62 14.40 5.92 8.42
N ASN A 63 13.89 4.78 7.97
CA ASN A 63 13.78 4.43 6.56
C ASN A 63 12.54 5.04 5.95
N THR A 64 12.65 5.48 4.71
CA THR A 64 11.59 6.18 3.98
C THR A 64 11.40 5.54 2.61
N SER A 65 10.19 5.07 2.29
CA SER A 65 9.90 4.42 1.01
C SER A 65 8.55 4.82 0.43
N ASP A 66 8.49 4.98 -0.90
CA ASP A 66 7.24 5.13 -1.64
C ASP A 66 6.57 3.76 -1.86
N ALA A 67 5.29 3.66 -1.53
CA ALA A 67 4.51 2.43 -1.66
C ALA A 67 3.48 2.52 -2.80
N ASP A 68 3.97 2.85 -3.98
CA ASP A 68 3.20 3.03 -5.20
C ASP A 68 2.87 1.72 -5.92
N LEU A 69 1.60 1.51 -6.27
CA LEU A 69 1.16 0.29 -6.96
C LEU A 69 0.22 0.58 -8.13
N MET A 70 0.62 0.13 -9.33
CA MET A 70 -0.27 0.04 -10.49
C MET A 70 -0.73 -1.41 -10.67
N SER A 71 -2.02 -1.63 -10.88
CA SER A 71 -2.61 -2.96 -11.07
C SER A 71 -3.53 -3.01 -12.28
N PHE A 72 -3.40 -4.08 -13.05
CA PHE A 72 -4.23 -4.39 -14.21
C PHE A 72 -5.03 -5.66 -13.93
N ARG A 73 -6.30 -5.67 -14.35
CA ARG A 73 -7.22 -6.79 -14.13
C ARG A 73 -7.79 -7.26 -15.45
N LEU A 74 -7.70 -8.57 -15.69
CA LEU A 74 -8.38 -9.29 -16.77
C LEU A 74 -9.16 -10.43 -16.14
N GLY A 75 -10.47 -10.49 -16.40
CA GLY A 75 -11.35 -11.48 -15.79
C GLY A 75 -12.35 -12.05 -16.78
N VAL A 76 -12.71 -13.32 -16.56
CA VAL A 76 -13.81 -14.00 -17.25
C VAL A 76 -14.68 -14.66 -16.20
N SER A 77 -15.99 -14.41 -16.26
CA SER A 77 -16.99 -15.01 -15.37
C SER A 77 -18.03 -15.76 -16.18
N PHE A 78 -18.42 -16.95 -15.70
CA PHE A 78 -19.46 -17.78 -16.30
C PHE A 78 -20.64 -17.93 -15.35
N ALA A 79 -21.84 -17.62 -15.81
CA ALA A 79 -23.07 -17.87 -15.09
C ALA A 79 -23.55 -19.30 -15.38
N PHE A 80 -23.53 -20.15 -14.36
CA PHE A 80 -24.12 -21.48 -14.41
C PHE A 80 -25.51 -21.44 -13.77
N ARG A 81 -26.46 -22.19 -14.34
CA ARG A 81 -27.81 -22.39 -13.81
C ARG A 81 -27.87 -23.76 -13.16
#